data_AF-A0A391NVR5-F1
#
_entry.id   AF-A0A391NVR5-F1
#
_cell.length_a   1.000
_cell.length_b   1.000
_cell.length_c   1.000
_cell.angle_alpha   90.00
_cell.angle_beta   90.00
_cell.angle_gamma   90.00
#
_symmetry.space_group_name_H-M   'P 1'
#
loop_
_entity.id
_entity.type
_entity.pdbx_description
1 polymer ?
#
loop_
_entity_poly.entity_id
_entity_poly.type
_entity_poly.pdbx_seq_one_letter_code
_entity_poly.pdbx_strand_id
1 'polypeptide(L)' 'RPLPFLVTPCHHAFHVECLSEWLGTKREDYECTQSTCPECRAECSIDTCIVILGQV' A
#
# COMPACT_ATOMS: atom_id res chain seq x y z
N ARG A 1 -4.11 19.32 1.31
CA ARG A 1 -5.08 18.43 0.62
C ARG A 1 -5.09 17.14 1.41
N PRO A 2 -6.21 16.68 2.01
CA PRO A 2 -6.23 15.36 2.60
C PRO A 2 -6.08 14.35 1.45
N LEU A 3 -4.97 13.61 1.45
CA LEU A 3 -4.76 12.53 0.48
C LEU A 3 -5.63 11.33 0.92
N PRO A 4 -6.21 10.58 -0.02
CA PRO A 4 -6.93 9.35 0.30
C PRO A 4 -5.98 8.35 0.96
N PHE A 5 -6.49 7.61 1.95
CA PHE A 5 -5.77 6.53 2.62
C PHE A 5 -6.20 5.18 2.03
N LEU A 6 -5.29 4.21 1.99
CA LEU A 6 -5.56 2.81 1.71
C LEU A 6 -5.44 2.01 2.99
N VAL A 7 -6.43 1.16 3.26
CA VAL A 7 -6.35 0.12 4.28
C VAL A 7 -6.03 -1.19 3.61
N THR A 8 -4.91 -1.77 4.03
CA THR A 8 -4.45 -3.10 3.58
C THR A 8 -5.31 -4.22 4.21
N PRO A 9 -5.30 -5.45 3.67
CA PRO A 9 -6.03 -6.59 4.25
C PRO A 9 -5.63 -6.92 5.69
N CYS A 10 -4.41 -6.54 6.09
CA CYS A 10 -3.91 -6.67 7.45
C CYS A 10 -4.29 -5.50 8.37
N HIS A 11 -5.21 -4.63 7.95
CA HIS A 11 -5.77 -3.49 8.69
C HIS A 11 -4.80 -2.33 8.97
N HIS A 12 -3.62 -2.29 8.34
CA HIS A 12 -2.75 -1.12 8.39
C HIS A 12 -3.16 -0.09 7.33
N ALA A 13 -3.14 1.18 7.70
CA ALA A 13 -3.54 2.31 6.86
C ALA A 13 -2.33 3.13 6.41
N PHE A 14 -2.26 3.47 5.14
CA PHE A 14 -1.19 4.29 4.55
C PHE A 14 -1.79 5.30 3.56
N HIS A 15 -1.05 6.36 3.24
CA HIS A 15 -1.44 7.21 2.12
C HIS A 15 -1.44 6.41 0.82
N VAL A 16 -2.41 6.66 -0.07
CA VAL A 16 -2.48 6.02 -1.39
C VAL A 16 -1.15 6.13 -2.13
N GLU A 17 -0.54 7.31 -2.15
CA GLU A 17 0.72 7.56 -2.88
C GLU A 17 1.87 6.73 -2.31
N CYS A 18 2.05 6.74 -0.98
CA CYS A 18 3.12 6.00 -0.33
C CYS A 18 2.98 4.49 -0.52
N LEU A 19 1.76 3.95 -0.39
CA LEU A 19 1.54 2.52 -0.56
C LEU A 19 1.65 2.10 -2.03
N SER A 20 1.19 2.94 -2.96
CA SER A 20 1.33 2.67 -4.39
C SER A 20 2.79 2.69 -4.85
N GLU A 21 3.59 3.63 -4.34
CA GLU A 21 5.03 3.67 -4.61
C GLU A 21 5.72 2.43 -4.04
N TRP A 22 5.40 2.05 -2.79
CA TRP A 22 5.93 0.83 -2.17
C TRP A 22 5.61 -0.42 -3.00
N LEU A 23 4.32 -0.67 -3.27
CA LEU A 23 3.86 -1.85 -4.02
C LEU A 23 4.32 -1.83 -5.49
N GLY A 24 4.52 -0.63 -6.06
CA GLY A 24 4.96 -0.41 -7.43
C GLY A 24 6.48 -0.41 -7.64
N THR A 25 7.28 -0.36 -6.57
CA THR A 25 8.74 -0.38 -6.66
C THR A 25 9.20 -1.76 -7.13
N LYS A 26 9.48 -1.88 -8.43
CA LYS A 26 10.24 -2.98 -9.02
C LYS A 26 11.69 -2.53 -9.15
N ARG A 27 12.59 -3.15 -8.39
CA ARG A 27 14.03 -2.90 -8.54
C ARG A 27 14.59 -3.86 -9.58
N GLU A 28 15.30 -3.36 -10.61
CA GLU A 28 15.90 -4.20 -11.67
C GLU A 28 16.92 -5.22 -11.10
N ASP A 29 17.46 -4.93 -9.93
CA ASP A 29 18.41 -5.75 -9.18
C ASP A 29 17.76 -6.69 -8.15
N TYR A 30 16.42 -6.70 -8.05
CA TYR A 30 15.68 -7.56 -7.13
C TYR A 30 14.29 -7.91 -7.69
N GLU A 31 14.10 -9.18 -8.08
CA GLU A 31 12.81 -9.79 -8.48
C GLU A 31 11.85 -9.92 -7.28
N CYS A 32 11.53 -8.81 -6.63
CA CYS A 32 10.51 -8.75 -5.60
C CYS A 32 9.65 -7.53 -5.88
N THR A 33 8.48 -7.74 -6.47
CA THR A 33 7.38 -6.80 -6.25
C THR A 33 7.16 -6.80 -4.75
N GLN A 34 7.28 -5.65 -4.09
CA GLN A 34 7.01 -5.52 -2.66
C GLN A 34 5.49 -5.69 -2.43
N SER A 35 4.92 -6.86 -2.71
CA SER A 35 3.51 -7.23 -2.51
C SER A 35 3.27 -7.60 -1.04
N THR A 36 3.82 -6.80 -0.13
CA THR A 36 3.68 -6.98 1.31
C THR A 36 3.43 -5.67 2.02
N CYS A 37 2.72 -5.73 3.14
CA CYS A 37 2.49 -4.60 4.01
C CYS A 37 3.84 -4.09 4.59
N PRO A 38 4.12 -2.76 4.54
CA PRO A 38 5.34 -2.19 5.12
C PRO A 38 5.54 -2.48 6.61
N GLU A 39 4.45 -2.63 7.38
CA GLU A 39 4.49 -2.82 8.83
C GLU A 39 4.66 -4.29 9.23
N CYS A 40 3.78 -5.18 8.74
CA CYS A 40 3.73 -6.57 9.19
C CYS A 40 4.19 -7.60 8.15
N ARG A 41 4.56 -7.14 6.94
CA ARG A 41 4.97 -8.00 5.81
C ARG A 41 3.94 -9.04 5.37
N ALA A 42 2.68 -8.90 5.81
CA ALA A 42 1.58 -9.70 5.28
C ALA A 42 1.42 -9.43 3.78
N GLU A 43 1.05 -10.46 3.01
CA GLU A 43 0.80 -10.31 1.58
C GLU A 43 -0.26 -9.23 1.32
N CYS A 44 0.04 -8.32 0.40
CA CYS A 44 -0.75 -7.14 0.12
C CYS A 44 -0.63 -6.76 -1.35
N SER A 45 -1.75 -6.44 -1.99
CA SER A 45 -1.80 -5.90 -3.35
C SER A 45 -2.69 -4.66 -3.38
N ILE A 46 -2.49 -3.76 -4.36
CA ILE A 46 -3.34 -2.58 -4.52
C ILE A 46 -4.80 -3.01 -4.71
N ASP A 47 -5.05 -4.07 -5.48
CA ASP A 47 -6.39 -4.60 -5.78
C ASP A 47 -7.16 -5.08 -4.54
N THR A 48 -6.45 -5.43 -3.46
CA THR A 48 -7.04 -5.90 -2.20
C THR A 48 -7.15 -4.82 -1.13
N CYS A 49 -6.65 -3.61 -1.41
CA CYS A 49 -6.72 -2.47 -0.48
C CYS A 49 -8.05 -1.73 -0.59
N ILE A 50 -8.58 -1.28 0.56
CA ILE A 50 -9.80 -0.48 0.64
C ILE A 50 -9.44 1.01 0.70
N VAL A 51 -10.01 1.82 -0.21
CA VAL A 51 -9.85 3.27 -0.20
C VAL A 51 -10.74 3.90 0.87
N ILE A 52 -10.13 4.60 1.82
CA ILE A 52 -10.82 5.50 2.73
C ILE A 52 -10.66 6.92 2.19
N LEU A 53 -11.76 7.44 1.62
CA LEU A 53 -11.90 8.86 1.31
C LEU A 53 -12.08 9.60 2.64
N GLY A 54 -10.98 10.03 3.25
CA GLY A 54 -11.03 10.79 4.50
C GLY A 54 -11.88 12.06 4.33
N GLN A 55 -13.10 12.03 4.87
CA GLN A 55 -13.85 13.24 5.20
C GLN A 55 -13.40 13.67 6.59
N VAL A 56 -12.49 14.65 6.65
CA VAL A 56 -12.23 15.43 7.88
C VAL A 56 -12.51 16.89 7.60
#